data_AF-A0A2N4YSX5-F1
#
_entry.id   AF-A0A2N4YSX5-F1
#
_cell.length_a   1.000
_cell.length_b   1.000
_cell.length_c   1.000
_cell.angle_alpha   90.00
_cell.angle_beta   90.00
_cell.angle_gamma   90.00
#
_symmetry.space_group_name_H-M   'P 1'
#
loop_
_entity.id
_entity.type
_entity.pdbx_description
1 polymer ?
#
loop_
_entity_poly.entity_id
_entity_poly.type
_entity_poly.pdbx_seq_one_letter_code
_entity_poly.pdbx_strand_id
1 'polypeptide(L)' 'VQENVIAQLNNIKTHPSVAVGLRDHTLRLHGWFYDIESGDIQALDKNTKSFVSLSENPDVFFE' A
#
# COMPACT_ATOMS: atom_id res chain seq x y z
N VAL A 1 -2.30 -12.42 5.84
CA VAL A 1 -2.51 -10.97 6.09
C VAL A 1 -2.19 -10.14 4.85
N GLN A 2 -1.05 -10.39 4.18
CA GLN A 2 -0.67 -9.75 2.92
C GLN A 2 -1.77 -9.71 1.84
N GLU A 3 -2.42 -10.85 1.57
CA GLU A 3 -3.52 -10.90 0.59
C GLU A 3 -4.72 -10.02 0.96
N ASN A 4 -5.00 -9.87 2.26
CA ASN A 4 -6.08 -9.00 2.73
C ASN A 4 -5.75 -7.51 2.47
N VAL A 5 -4.49 -7.11 2.64
CA VAL A 5 -4.02 -5.75 2.29
C VAL A 5 -4.24 -5.49 0.80
N ILE A 6 -3.85 -6.44 -0.06
CA ILE A 6 -4.01 -6.32 -1.52
C ILE A 6 -5.51 -6.26 -1.90
N ALA A 7 -6.33 -7.15 -1.35
CA ALA A 7 -7.77 -7.16 -1.62
C ALA A 7 -8.45 -5.84 -1.22
N GLN A 8 -8.12 -5.28 -0.05
CA GLN A 8 -8.67 -4.01 0.40
C GLN A 8 -8.18 -2.82 -0.44
N LEU A 9 -6.92 -2.81 -0.85
CA LEU A 9 -6.40 -1.80 -1.77
C LEU A 9 -7.15 -1.83 -3.11
N ASN A 10 -7.37 -3.02 -3.67
CA ASN A 10 -8.14 -3.18 -4.91
C ASN A 10 -9.57 -2.69 -4.75
N ASN A 11 -10.23 -3.00 -3.62
CA ASN A 11 -11.58 -2.51 -3.34
C ASN A 11 -11.62 -0.98 -3.25
N ILE A 12 -10.71 -0.35 -2.51
CA ILE A 12 -10.69 1.11 -2.34
C ILE A 12 -10.38 1.82 -3.66
N LYS A 13 -9.53 1.24 -4.52
CA LYS A 13 -9.27 1.76 -5.87
C LYS A 13 -10.53 1.84 -6.74
N THR A 14 -11.50 0.95 -6.54
CA THR A 14 -12.76 1.00 -7.30
C THR A 14 -13.64 2.18 -6.92
N HIS A 15 -13.36 2.85 -5.79
CA HIS A 15 -14.17 3.98 -5.34
C HIS A 15 -13.93 5.21 -6.24
N PRO A 16 -14.97 5.86 -6.79
CA PRO A 16 -14.82 6.93 -7.78
C PRO A 16 -13.91 8.08 -7.32
N SER A 17 -14.03 8.53 -6.07
CA SER A 17 -13.17 9.60 -5.53
C SER A 17 -11.69 9.21 -5.45
N VAL A 18 -11.39 7.95 -5.18
CA VAL A 18 -10.03 7.43 -5.12
C VAL A 18 -9.48 7.31 -6.53
N ALA A 19 -10.25 6.75 -7.47
CA ALA A 19 -9.84 6.63 -8.86
C ALA A 19 -9.55 8.01 -9.49
N VAL A 20 -10.36 9.03 -9.19
CA VAL A 20 -10.11 10.42 -9.60
C VAL A 20 -8.81 10.94 -8.99
N GLY A 21 -8.62 10.80 -7.67
CA GLY A 21 -7.42 11.29 -7.01
C GLY A 21 -6.13 10.60 -7.46
N LEU A 22 -6.18 9.30 -7.78
CA LEU A 22 -5.05 8.56 -8.33
C LEU A 22 -4.70 9.02 -9.74
N ARG A 23 -5.70 9.19 -10.60
CA ARG A 23 -5.51 9.70 -11.97
C ARG A 23 -4.96 11.12 -11.99
N ASP A 24 -5.45 11.96 -11.08
CA ASP A 24 -5.05 13.38 -11.01
C ASP A 24 -3.75 13.57 -10.20
N HIS A 25 -3.10 12.48 -9.76
CA HIS A 25 -1.89 12.47 -8.93
C HIS A 25 -1.99 13.27 -7.62
N THR A 26 -3.21 13.49 -7.12
CA THR A 26 -3.48 14.18 -5.86
C THR A 26 -3.56 13.23 -4.67
N LEU A 27 -3.56 11.92 -4.92
CA LEU A 27 -3.68 10.88 -3.91
C LEU A 27 -2.65 9.78 -4.15
N ARG A 28 -2.07 9.27 -3.06
CA ARG A 28 -1.24 8.06 -3.05
C ARG A 28 -1.88 6.99 -2.18
N LEU A 29 -1.84 5.74 -2.62
CA LEU A 29 -2.27 4.59 -1.84
C LEU A 29 -1.07 3.85 -1.28
N HIS A 30 -1.12 3.63 0.03
CA HIS A 30 -0.16 2.83 0.77
C HIS A 30 -0.87 1.61 1.36
N GLY A 31 -0.32 0.42 1.15
CA GLY A 31 -0.77 -0.79 1.84
C GLY A 31 0.34 -1.30 2.73
N TRP A 32 0.05 -1.53 3.99
CA TRP A 32 1.02 -2.04 4.95
C TRP A 32 0.36 -2.98 5.94
N PHE A 33 1.17 -3.81 6.57
CA PHE A 33 0.79 -4.53 7.76
C PHE A 33 1.90 -4.43 8.80
N TYR A 34 1.51 -4.53 10.06
CA TYR A 34 2.42 -4.53 11.19
C TYR A 34 2.70 -5.96 11.61
N ASP A 35 3.97 -6.31 11.73
CA ASP A 35 4.40 -7.56 12.35
C ASP A 35 4.56 -7.32 13.86
N ILE A 36 3.73 -8.00 14.67
CA ILE A 36 3.72 -7.79 16.12
C ILE A 36 4.95 -8.43 16.79
N GLU A 37 5.50 -9.48 16.19
CA GLU A 37 6.63 -10.23 16.75
C GLU A 37 7.94 -9.46 16.54
N SER A 38 8.19 -8.96 15.32
CA SER A 38 9.41 -8.21 15.00
C SER A 38 9.29 -6.71 15.30
N GLY A 39 8.07 -6.17 15.35
CA GLY A 39 7.81 -4.74 15.46
C GLY A 39 8.00 -3.97 14.15
N ASP A 40 8.17 -4.68 13.02
CA ASP A 40 8.39 -4.06 11.73
C ASP A 40 7.08 -3.75 10.99
N ILE A 41 7.11 -2.69 10.20
CA ILE A 41 6.06 -2.38 9.25
C ILE A 41 6.49 -2.85 7.87
N GLN A 42 5.69 -3.73 7.29
CA GLN A 42 5.86 -4.26 5.95
C GLN A 42 4.91 -3.53 5.01
N ALA A 43 5.45 -2.79 4.04
CA ALA A 43 4.69 -1.98 3.09
C ALA A 43 4.78 -2.56 1.67
N LEU A 44 3.68 -2.50 0.93
CA LEU A 44 3.56 -3.04 -0.42
C LEU A 44 4.19 -2.08 -1.43
N ASP A 45 5.22 -2.56 -2.12
CA ASP A 45 5.90 -1.82 -3.18
C ASP A 45 5.18 -1.97 -4.53
N LYS A 46 4.95 -0.84 -5.21
CA LYS A 46 4.34 -0.79 -6.54
C LYS A 46 5.14 -1.56 -7.60
N ASN A 47 6.47 -1.48 -7.54
CA ASN A 47 7.33 -1.95 -8.62
C ASN A 47 7.53 -3.47 -8.58
N THR A 48 7.78 -3.99 -7.39
CA THR A 48 8.08 -5.41 -7.12
C THR A 48 6.84 -6.21 -6.72
N LYS A 49 5.72 -5.54 -6.40
CA LYS A 49 4.51 -6.14 -5.82
C LYS A 49 4.81 -7.00 -4.58
N SER A 50 5.89 -6.68 -3.89
CA SER A 50 6.36 -7.38 -2.71
C SER A 50 6.28 -6.46 -1.50
N PHE A 51 6.23 -7.07 -0.31
CA PHE A 51 6.27 -6.32 0.93
C PHE A 51 7.73 -6.06 1.31
N VAL A 52 8.05 -4.81 1.59
CA VAL A 52 9.38 -4.33 2.00
C VAL A 52 9.26 -3.59 3.32
N SER A 53 10.35 -3.54 4.10
CA SER A 53 10.37 -2.77 5.34
C SER A 53 10.16 -1.28 5.04
N LEU A 54 9.12 -0.70 5.65
CA LEU A 54 8.81 0.73 5.52
C LEU A 54 9.89 1.60 6.17
N SER A 55 10.53 1.09 7.22
CA SER A 55 11.63 1.79 7.91
C SER A 55 12.83 2.02 6.98
N GLU A 56 13.11 1.04 6.11
CA GLU A 56 14.19 1.11 5.12
C GLU A 56 13.76 1.84 3.84
N ASN A 57 12.46 1.84 3.54
CA ASN A 57 11.89 2.40 2.31
C ASN A 57 10.72 3.36 2.65
N PRO A 58 10.97 4.51 3.29
CA PRO A 58 9.92 5.38 3.81
C PRO A 58 9.02 5.98 2.73
N ASP A 59 9.53 6.09 1.51
CA ASP A 59 8.80 6.63 0.37
C ASP A 59 8.03 5.58 -0.43
N VAL A 60 7.98 4.31 0.02
CA VAL A 60 7.29 3.25 -0.70
C VAL A 60 5.78 3.47 -0.69
N PHE A 61 5.17 3.33 -1.86
CA PHE A 61 3.73 3.38 -2.06
C PHE A 61 3.31 2.41 -3.16
N PHE A 62 2.03 2.08 -3.18
CA PHE A 62 1.47 1.15 -4.15
C PHE A 62 0.90 1.84 -5.39
N GLU A 63 0.22 2.98 -5.26
CA GLU A 63 -0.28 3.75 -6.41
C GLU A 63 -0.27 5.26 -6.21
#